data_AF-A0A7U2NQB0-F1
#
_entry.id   AF-A0A7U2NQB0-F1
#
_cell.length_a   1.000
_cell.length_b   1.000
_cell.length_c   1.000
_cell.angle_alpha   90.00
_cell.angle_beta   90.00
_cell.angle_gamma   90.00
#
_symmetry.space_group_name_H-M   'P 1'
#
loop_
_entity.id
_entity.type
_entity.pdbx_description
1 polymer ?
#
loop_
_entity_poly.entity_id
_entity_poly.type
_entity_poly.pdbx_seq_one_letter_code
_entity_poly.pdbx_strand_id
1 'polypeptide(L)'
;MGQTLIRIIGALRPHHFLVTVLCPPSASRSAHFSLITTMSRPAPPASSLEHPANTPAVLLRVFYLAASLLILAIQLVPALRRRFLVYGSRTTPTGKSAPSEEPAQKTALDTLLDDFAAIQVPHNYFTHFYITSVISSLFWGLWLRVWTTPGQLQVVWMLMLLQGVRRLLESDAYTSKSKSRMWFVHWLLGIAFYLAMNVSIWIEGAHQGPRHWSTTMLVPAVLTAHVFQHSFHAYLYRLRSEKKGYQLPSHPIFTNLLCPHYTCEVLIYTFLSFLAAPDGRWVSWTMVCGTIFVASNLGVTAWGTKEWYAEKFGQDKVGHRKRMVPWIW
;
A
#
# COMPACT_ATOMS: atom_id res chain seq x y z
N MET A 1 13.69 -26.38 -0.62
CA MET A 1 12.81 -25.20 -0.76
C MET A 1 13.40 -23.94 -0.10
N GLY A 2 14.72 -23.68 -0.25
CA GLY A 2 15.41 -22.59 0.47
C GLY A 2 16.54 -21.89 -0.31
N GLN A 3 16.77 -22.23 -1.58
CA GLN A 3 17.87 -21.65 -2.38
C GLN A 3 17.38 -20.67 -3.46
N THR A 4 16.09 -20.67 -3.79
CA THR A 4 15.51 -19.74 -4.78
C THR A 4 15.33 -18.32 -4.23
N LEU A 5 15.21 -18.16 -2.91
CA LEU A 5 15.05 -16.84 -2.27
C LEU A 5 16.38 -16.05 -2.20
N ILE A 6 17.52 -16.74 -2.20
CA ILE A 6 18.86 -16.13 -2.11
C ILE A 6 19.30 -15.52 -3.47
N ARG A 7 18.77 -16.04 -4.59
CA ARG A 7 19.11 -15.50 -5.93
C ARG A 7 18.41 -14.18 -6.27
N ILE A 8 17.29 -13.84 -5.62
CA ILE A 8 16.62 -12.55 -5.81
C ILE A 8 17.36 -11.42 -5.04
N ILE A 9 18.12 -11.77 -4.00
CA ILE A 9 18.85 -10.81 -3.15
C ILE A 9 20.23 -10.43 -3.75
N GLY A 10 20.74 -11.19 -4.72
CA GLY A 10 22.10 -11.01 -5.28
C GLY A 10 22.26 -9.97 -6.39
N ALA A 11 21.18 -9.37 -6.91
CA ALA A 11 21.23 -8.50 -8.09
C ALA A 11 21.52 -7.01 -7.79
N LEU A 12 21.73 -6.64 -6.53
CA LEU A 12 22.02 -5.25 -6.12
C LEU A 12 23.31 -5.23 -5.29
N ARG A 13 24.48 -5.27 -5.97
CA ARG A 13 25.77 -4.99 -5.33
C ARG A 13 26.39 -3.76 -6.01
N PRO A 14 26.79 -2.71 -5.27
CA PRO A 14 27.53 -1.60 -5.82
C PRO A 14 29.01 -1.99 -6.01
N HIS A 15 29.58 -1.56 -7.14
CA HIS A 15 31.01 -1.68 -7.40
C HIS A 15 31.81 -0.90 -6.34
N HIS A 16 32.83 -1.55 -5.77
CA HIS A 16 33.82 -0.92 -4.91
C HIS A 16 34.62 0.12 -5.72
N PHE A 17 34.44 1.40 -5.41
CA PHE A 17 35.43 2.43 -5.73
C PHE A 17 36.34 2.59 -4.50
N LEU A 18 37.58 2.13 -4.63
CA LEU A 18 38.63 2.36 -3.66
C LEU A 18 39.06 3.83 -3.81
N VAL A 19 38.65 4.70 -2.88
CA VAL A 19 39.18 6.06 -2.78
C VAL A 19 40.41 5.99 -1.88
N THR A 20 41.59 5.93 -2.48
CA THR A 20 42.85 6.15 -1.77
C THR A 20 43.13 7.64 -1.77
N VAL A 21 42.96 8.28 -0.61
CA VAL A 21 43.47 9.62 -0.32
C VAL A 21 44.94 9.47 0.08
N LEU A 22 45.86 9.97 -0.75
CA LEU A 22 47.24 10.26 -0.34
C LEU A 22 47.70 11.59 -0.96
N CYS A 23 48.20 12.46 -0.08
CA CYS A 23 48.78 13.78 -0.32
C CYS A 23 50.01 13.71 -1.27
N PRO A 24 50.39 14.80 -1.97
CA PRO A 24 51.48 14.79 -2.94
C PRO A 24 52.86 14.96 -2.26
N PRO A 25 53.94 14.55 -2.95
CA PRO A 25 54.93 15.57 -3.29
C PRO A 25 55.51 15.47 -4.71
N SER A 26 55.91 16.65 -5.18
CA SER A 26 56.88 17.04 -6.21
C SER A 26 57.46 16.01 -7.20
N ALA A 27 57.37 16.42 -8.47
CA ALA A 27 58.44 16.49 -9.48
C ALA A 27 59.08 15.19 -10.03
N SER A 28 58.94 15.07 -11.35
CA SER A 28 59.98 14.70 -12.33
C SER A 28 59.54 13.61 -13.30
N ARG A 29 59.89 13.87 -14.56
CA ARG A 29 59.57 13.14 -15.80
C ARG A 29 60.16 11.73 -15.78
N SER A 30 59.43 10.75 -16.31
CA SER A 30 59.95 9.86 -17.36
C SER A 30 58.81 9.05 -17.98
N ALA A 31 58.84 8.96 -19.31
CA ALA A 31 57.89 8.24 -20.14
C ALA A 31 58.21 6.73 -20.12
N HIS A 32 57.19 5.89 -19.94
CA HIS A 32 57.22 4.51 -20.41
C HIS A 32 55.88 4.18 -21.06
N PHE A 33 55.92 4.12 -22.39
CA PHE A 33 54.88 3.67 -23.29
C PHE A 33 54.72 2.16 -23.09
N SER A 34 53.57 1.68 -22.62
CA SER A 34 53.21 0.26 -22.61
C SER A 34 51.97 0.08 -23.47
N LEU A 35 52.19 -0.44 -24.67
CA LEU A 35 51.18 -0.81 -25.65
C LEU A 35 50.50 -2.10 -25.16
N ILE A 36 49.33 -2.00 -24.53
CA ILE A 36 48.48 -3.17 -24.26
C ILE A 36 47.48 -3.29 -25.40
N THR A 37 47.78 -4.20 -26.33
CA THR A 37 46.86 -4.70 -27.34
C THR A 37 45.75 -5.48 -26.66
N THR A 38 44.58 -4.88 -26.47
CA THR A 38 43.36 -5.59 -26.06
C THR A 38 42.80 -6.33 -27.28
N MET A 39 43.02 -7.64 -27.34
CA MET A 39 42.28 -8.52 -28.25
C MET A 39 40.79 -8.50 -27.86
N SER A 40 39.96 -7.97 -28.75
CA SER A 40 38.51 -8.00 -28.65
C SER A 40 38.00 -9.44 -28.76
N ARG A 41 37.37 -9.92 -27.70
CA ARG A 41 36.71 -11.24 -27.66
C ARG A 41 35.39 -11.16 -28.46
N PRO A 42 35.07 -12.12 -29.35
CA PRO A 42 33.82 -12.08 -30.10
C PRO A 42 32.63 -12.27 -29.15
N ALA A 43 31.56 -11.51 -29.40
CA ALA A 43 30.32 -11.57 -28.65
C ALA A 43 29.66 -12.96 -28.81
N PRO A 44 29.10 -13.54 -27.73
CA PRO A 44 28.38 -14.81 -27.82
C PRO A 44 27.08 -14.66 -28.61
N PRO A 45 26.60 -15.71 -29.28
CA PRO A 45 25.44 -15.66 -30.17
C PRO A 45 24.14 -15.40 -29.40
N ALA A 46 23.30 -14.56 -30.00
CA ALA A 46 21.98 -14.17 -29.52
C ALA A 46 20.99 -15.34 -29.59
N SER A 47 20.87 -16.13 -28.52
CA SER A 47 19.73 -17.02 -28.29
C SER A 47 19.61 -17.46 -26.83
N SER A 48 19.78 -16.55 -25.89
CA SER A 48 19.36 -16.76 -24.50
C SER A 48 17.99 -16.08 -24.33
N LEU A 49 16.94 -16.88 -24.13
CA LEU A 49 15.64 -16.44 -23.61
C LEU A 49 15.85 -15.32 -22.59
N GLU A 50 15.56 -14.09 -22.98
CA GLU A 50 15.65 -12.92 -22.12
C GLU A 50 14.62 -13.12 -21.00
N HIS A 51 15.06 -13.60 -19.82
CA HIS A 51 14.34 -13.29 -18.60
C HIS A 51 14.37 -11.76 -18.48
N PRO A 52 13.21 -11.06 -18.61
CA PRO A 52 13.24 -9.61 -18.65
C PRO A 52 13.80 -9.12 -17.31
N ALA A 53 14.72 -8.16 -17.38
CA ALA A 53 15.34 -7.47 -16.24
C ALA A 53 14.30 -6.88 -15.24
N ASN A 54 13.02 -6.90 -15.58
CA ASN A 54 11.88 -6.45 -14.78
C ASN A 54 11.10 -7.57 -14.08
N THR A 55 11.61 -8.80 -14.03
CA THR A 55 10.91 -9.95 -13.43
C THR A 55 10.36 -9.65 -12.02
N PRO A 56 11.10 -9.03 -11.09
CA PRO A 56 10.56 -8.70 -9.76
C PRO A 56 9.45 -7.64 -9.78
N ALA A 57 9.56 -6.62 -10.64
CA ALA A 57 8.53 -5.60 -10.80
C ALA A 57 7.23 -6.22 -11.36
N VAL A 58 7.34 -7.15 -12.32
CA VAL A 58 6.20 -7.89 -12.87
C VAL A 58 5.52 -8.72 -11.78
N LEU A 59 6.28 -9.41 -10.92
CA LEU A 59 5.71 -10.18 -9.81
C LEU A 59 4.92 -9.29 -8.84
N LEU A 60 5.43 -8.11 -8.50
CA LEU A 60 4.71 -7.14 -7.65
C LEU A 60 3.43 -6.64 -8.32
N ARG A 61 3.47 -6.32 -9.62
CA ARG A 61 2.29 -5.91 -10.39
C ARG A 61 1.23 -7.00 -10.41
N VAL A 62 1.62 -8.23 -10.74
CA VAL A 62 0.72 -9.40 -10.73
C VAL A 62 0.14 -9.61 -9.34
N PHE A 63 0.94 -9.53 -8.28
CA PHE A 63 0.47 -9.62 -6.91
C PHE A 63 -0.63 -8.59 -6.61
N TYR A 64 -0.41 -7.30 -6.89
CA TYR A 64 -1.40 -6.26 -6.62
C TYR A 64 -2.68 -6.44 -7.44
N LEU A 65 -2.55 -6.73 -8.73
CA LEU A 65 -3.71 -6.90 -9.61
C LEU A 65 -4.50 -8.16 -9.26
N ALA A 66 -3.83 -9.28 -8.98
CA ALA A 66 -4.47 -10.52 -8.54
C ALA A 66 -5.18 -10.33 -7.19
N ALA A 67 -4.55 -9.64 -6.23
CA ALA A 67 -5.18 -9.31 -4.95
C ALA A 67 -6.40 -8.39 -5.14
N SER A 68 -6.34 -7.44 -6.08
CA SER A 68 -7.47 -6.57 -6.42
C SER A 68 -8.65 -7.37 -6.98
N LEU A 69 -8.36 -8.23 -7.96
CA LEU A 69 -9.35 -9.12 -8.57
C LEU A 69 -9.96 -10.07 -7.54
N LEU A 70 -9.16 -10.62 -6.62
CA LEU A 70 -9.63 -11.48 -5.55
C LEU A 70 -10.65 -10.76 -4.66
N ILE A 71 -10.35 -9.54 -4.20
CA ILE A 71 -11.27 -8.76 -3.36
C ILE A 71 -12.58 -8.46 -4.12
N LEU A 72 -12.48 -8.07 -5.39
CA LEU A 72 -13.66 -7.80 -6.22
C LEU A 72 -14.49 -9.06 -6.46
N ALA A 73 -13.86 -10.21 -6.73
CA ALA A 73 -14.54 -11.48 -6.88
C ALA A 73 -15.28 -11.90 -5.61
N ILE A 74 -14.65 -11.75 -4.44
CA ILE A 74 -15.30 -12.01 -3.13
C ILE A 74 -16.50 -11.08 -2.94
N GLN A 75 -16.39 -9.80 -3.32
CA GLN A 75 -17.49 -8.82 -3.21
C GLN A 75 -18.67 -9.13 -4.15
N LEU A 76 -18.40 -9.67 -5.34
CA LEU A 76 -19.42 -10.00 -6.34
C LEU A 76 -20.23 -11.25 -5.98
N VAL A 77 -19.66 -12.18 -5.21
CA VAL A 77 -20.34 -13.42 -4.80
C VAL A 77 -20.99 -13.24 -3.42
N PRO A 78 -22.34 -13.16 -3.31
CA PRO A 78 -23.00 -12.83 -2.04
C PRO A 78 -22.67 -13.78 -0.88
N ALA A 79 -22.52 -15.09 -1.17
CA ALA A 79 -22.14 -16.10 -0.18
C ALA A 79 -20.73 -15.83 0.39
N LEU A 80 -19.77 -15.49 -0.46
CA LEU A 80 -18.40 -15.17 -0.04
C LEU A 80 -18.35 -13.82 0.67
N ARG A 81 -19.05 -12.80 0.16
CA ARG A 81 -19.14 -11.48 0.79
C ARG A 81 -19.63 -11.55 2.23
N ARG A 82 -20.72 -12.28 2.48
CA ARG A 82 -21.28 -12.45 3.84
C ARG A 82 -20.30 -13.14 4.79
N ARG A 83 -19.53 -14.12 4.31
CA ARG A 83 -18.57 -14.88 5.12
C ARG A 83 -17.25 -14.13 5.36
N PHE A 84 -16.72 -13.43 4.37
CA PHE A 84 -15.34 -12.93 4.38
C PHE A 84 -15.19 -11.40 4.46
N LEU A 85 -16.23 -10.62 4.11
CA LEU A 85 -16.17 -9.15 4.09
C LEU A 85 -17.01 -8.47 5.19
N VAL A 86 -17.92 -9.21 5.84
CA VAL A 86 -18.69 -8.72 6.99
C VAL A 86 -17.87 -8.98 8.25
N TYR A 87 -17.11 -7.97 8.69
CA TYR A 87 -16.35 -8.01 9.92
C TYR A 87 -16.40 -6.66 10.67
N GLY A 88 -15.89 -6.67 11.90
CA GLY A 88 -15.83 -5.52 12.78
C GLY A 88 -17.18 -4.94 13.21
N SER A 89 -17.39 -3.62 13.14
CA SER A 89 -18.65 -3.00 13.61
C SER A 89 -19.90 -3.46 12.85
N ARG A 90 -19.71 -4.15 11.72
CA ARG A 90 -20.75 -4.72 10.88
C ARG A 90 -21.31 -6.04 11.39
N THR A 91 -20.71 -6.65 12.41
CA THR A 91 -21.24 -7.88 13.05
C THR A 91 -22.05 -7.59 14.32
N THR A 92 -22.14 -6.33 14.75
CA THR A 92 -22.94 -5.96 15.93
C THR A 92 -24.44 -6.03 15.57
N PRO A 93 -25.26 -6.85 16.25
CA PRO A 93 -26.67 -7.00 15.89
C PRO A 93 -27.40 -5.65 16.05
N THR A 94 -27.94 -5.14 14.95
CA THR A 94 -28.79 -3.94 14.93
C THR A 94 -30.25 -4.33 15.12
N GLY A 95 -30.60 -4.88 16.29
CA GLY A 95 -31.97 -4.92 16.85
C GLY A 95 -33.14 -5.44 16.00
N LYS A 96 -32.94 -5.90 14.76
CA LYS A 96 -33.95 -6.46 13.87
C LYS A 96 -33.59 -7.91 13.62
N SER A 97 -34.24 -8.77 14.38
CA SER A 97 -34.32 -10.21 14.10
C SER A 97 -34.87 -10.39 12.69
N ALA A 98 -34.05 -10.92 11.78
CA ALA A 98 -34.56 -11.42 10.51
C ALA A 98 -35.47 -12.63 10.77
N PRO A 99 -36.46 -12.92 9.89
CA PRO A 99 -37.29 -14.12 10.01
C PRO A 99 -36.40 -15.35 9.99
N SER A 100 -36.70 -16.30 10.88
CA SER A 100 -36.07 -17.61 10.94
C SER A 100 -36.31 -18.36 9.62
N GLU A 101 -35.35 -18.32 8.69
CA GLU A 101 -35.33 -19.24 7.55
C GLU A 101 -34.94 -20.64 8.06
N GLU A 102 -35.68 -21.66 7.64
CA GLU A 102 -35.42 -23.07 7.94
C GLU A 102 -33.98 -23.46 7.57
N PRO A 103 -33.32 -24.35 8.35
CA PRO A 103 -31.92 -24.68 8.12
C PRO A 103 -31.78 -25.50 6.82
N ALA A 104 -31.37 -24.83 5.74
CA ALA A 104 -30.91 -25.49 4.53
C ALA A 104 -29.75 -26.45 4.88
N GLN A 105 -29.81 -27.67 4.34
CA GLN A 105 -28.84 -28.72 4.59
C GLN A 105 -27.43 -28.24 4.17
N LYS A 106 -26.57 -27.94 5.15
CA LYS A 106 -25.23 -27.40 4.89
C LYS A 106 -24.36 -28.47 4.23
N THR A 107 -23.74 -28.12 3.09
CA THR A 107 -22.76 -29.00 2.44
C THR A 107 -21.45 -29.03 3.23
N ALA A 108 -20.62 -30.07 3.04
CA ALA A 108 -19.30 -30.13 3.67
C ALA A 108 -18.41 -28.93 3.27
N LEU A 109 -18.56 -28.42 2.05
CA LEU A 109 -17.89 -27.20 1.60
C LEU A 109 -18.37 -25.97 2.37
N ASP A 110 -19.66 -25.88 2.71
CA ASP A 110 -20.18 -24.76 3.51
C ASP A 110 -19.61 -24.77 4.92
N THR A 111 -19.50 -25.94 5.56
CA THR A 111 -18.90 -26.05 6.90
C THR A 111 -17.42 -25.68 6.87
N LEU A 112 -16.65 -26.16 5.88
CA LEU A 112 -15.24 -25.78 5.73
C LEU A 112 -15.05 -24.28 5.49
N LEU A 113 -15.91 -23.67 4.67
CA LEU A 113 -15.87 -22.23 4.42
C LEU A 113 -16.25 -21.41 5.66
N ASP A 114 -17.23 -21.89 6.45
CA ASP A 114 -17.63 -21.28 7.73
C ASP A 114 -16.47 -21.36 8.75
N ASP A 115 -15.81 -22.52 8.87
CA ASP A 115 -14.64 -22.71 9.75
C ASP A 115 -13.47 -21.80 9.34
N PHE A 116 -13.22 -21.66 8.04
CA PHE A 116 -12.17 -20.78 7.53
C PHE A 116 -12.49 -19.28 7.74
N ALA A 117 -13.76 -18.90 7.64
CA ALA A 117 -14.22 -17.54 7.93
C ALA A 117 -14.14 -17.19 9.43
N ALA A 118 -14.22 -18.20 10.31
CA ALA A 118 -14.08 -18.04 11.76
C ALA A 118 -12.65 -17.71 12.21
N ILE A 119 -11.65 -17.94 11.35
CA ILE A 119 -10.24 -17.57 11.63
C ILE A 119 -10.10 -16.05 11.53
N GLN A 120 -10.28 -15.38 12.66
CA GLN A 120 -10.27 -13.92 12.76
C GLN A 120 -9.28 -13.44 13.81
N VAL A 121 -8.63 -12.31 13.53
CA VAL A 121 -7.72 -11.62 14.43
C VAL A 121 -8.39 -10.42 15.09
N PRO A 122 -7.91 -9.97 16.26
CA PRO A 122 -8.37 -8.74 16.88
C PRO A 122 -8.22 -7.52 15.96
N HIS A 123 -9.17 -6.57 15.98
CA HIS A 123 -9.13 -5.41 15.09
C HIS A 123 -7.96 -4.44 15.38
N ASN A 124 -7.41 -4.43 16.60
CA ASN A 124 -6.21 -3.66 16.92
C ASN A 124 -4.95 -4.18 16.22
N TYR A 125 -4.97 -5.38 15.62
CA TYR A 125 -3.87 -5.86 14.78
C TYR A 125 -3.70 -5.02 13.50
N PHE A 126 -4.63 -4.11 13.22
CA PHE A 126 -4.46 -3.07 12.22
C PHE A 126 -3.18 -2.24 12.44
N THR A 127 -2.75 -2.04 13.69
CA THR A 127 -1.49 -1.38 14.03
C THR A 127 -0.27 -2.12 13.47
N HIS A 128 -0.33 -3.46 13.33
CA HIS A 128 0.77 -4.27 12.77
C HIS A 128 1.10 -3.89 11.32
N PHE A 129 0.10 -3.42 10.55
CA PHE A 129 0.32 -2.97 9.18
C PHE A 129 1.30 -1.81 9.12
N TYR A 130 1.16 -0.84 10.03
CA TYR A 130 2.00 0.35 10.07
C TYR A 130 3.35 0.08 10.73
N ILE A 131 3.40 -0.78 11.74
CA ILE A 131 4.69 -1.29 12.27
C ILE A 131 5.49 -1.93 11.13
N THR A 132 4.84 -2.82 10.36
CA THR A 132 5.45 -3.47 9.20
C THR A 132 5.93 -2.45 8.17
N SER A 133 5.09 -1.46 7.84
CA SER A 133 5.47 -0.40 6.90
C SER A 133 6.69 0.37 7.36
N VAL A 134 6.73 0.84 8.61
CA VAL A 134 7.83 1.64 9.15
C VAL A 134 9.12 0.82 9.19
N ILE A 135 9.08 -0.40 9.73
CA ILE A 135 10.26 -1.28 9.79
C ILE A 135 10.76 -1.58 8.37
N SER A 136 9.85 -1.89 7.43
CA SER A 136 10.23 -2.17 6.05
C SER A 136 10.82 -0.95 5.34
N SER A 137 10.26 0.25 5.55
CA SER A 137 10.81 1.50 5.01
C SER A 137 12.22 1.74 5.53
N LEU A 138 12.44 1.63 6.85
CA LEU A 138 13.75 1.83 7.47
C LEU A 138 14.76 0.78 7.00
N PHE A 139 14.37 -0.49 6.96
CA PHE A 139 15.21 -1.58 6.49
C PHE A 139 15.73 -1.32 5.07
N TRP A 140 14.83 -1.05 4.11
CA TRP A 140 15.24 -0.81 2.72
C TRP A 140 16.02 0.50 2.55
N GLY A 141 15.62 1.56 3.24
CA GLY A 141 16.33 2.84 3.20
C GLY A 141 17.78 2.72 3.71
N LEU A 142 18.00 1.95 4.78
CA LEU A 142 19.34 1.66 5.30
C LEU A 142 20.11 0.70 4.38
N TRP A 143 19.49 -0.40 3.96
CA TRP A 143 20.12 -1.43 3.13
C TRP A 143 20.58 -0.89 1.78
N LEU A 144 19.75 -0.08 1.13
CA LEU A 144 20.03 0.54 -0.17
C LEU A 144 20.71 1.92 -0.05
N ARG A 145 21.03 2.36 1.18
CA ARG A 145 21.71 3.63 1.48
C ARG A 145 21.02 4.82 0.80
N VAL A 146 19.76 5.08 1.18
CA VAL A 146 18.87 6.11 0.59
C VAL A 146 19.56 7.46 0.39
N TRP A 147 20.45 7.87 1.29
CA TRP A 147 21.22 9.12 1.22
C TRP A 147 22.09 9.27 -0.04
N THR A 148 22.46 8.15 -0.66
CA THR A 148 23.26 8.10 -1.90
C THR A 148 22.41 8.02 -3.17
N THR A 149 21.09 7.90 -3.01
CA THR A 149 20.16 7.76 -4.13
C THR A 149 19.69 9.13 -4.63
N PRO A 150 19.12 9.22 -5.84
CA PRO A 150 18.59 10.47 -6.38
C PRO A 150 17.57 11.12 -5.46
N GLY A 151 17.60 12.46 -5.32
CA GLY A 151 16.76 13.19 -4.36
C GLY A 151 15.26 12.92 -4.50
N GLN A 152 14.76 12.71 -5.71
CA GLN A 152 13.35 12.32 -5.94
C GLN A 152 12.99 11.01 -5.24
N LEU A 153 13.86 10.00 -5.30
CA LEU A 153 13.64 8.71 -4.66
C LEU A 153 13.70 8.82 -3.13
N GLN A 154 14.62 9.64 -2.62
CA GLN A 154 14.68 9.98 -1.19
C GLN A 154 13.36 10.60 -0.72
N VAL A 155 12.79 11.53 -1.50
CA VAL A 155 11.51 12.18 -1.18
C VAL A 155 10.35 11.19 -1.20
N VAL A 156 10.26 10.30 -2.20
CA VAL A 156 9.22 9.25 -2.24
C VAL A 156 9.32 8.35 -1.00
N TRP A 157 10.53 7.91 -0.65
CA TRP A 157 10.78 7.10 0.54
C TRP A 157 10.40 7.85 1.82
N MET A 158 10.80 9.12 1.97
CA MET A 158 10.45 9.95 3.14
C MET A 158 8.95 10.13 3.28
N LEU A 159 8.22 10.35 2.18
CA LEU A 159 6.76 10.49 2.20
C LEU A 159 6.07 9.17 2.55
N MET A 160 6.56 8.03 2.04
CA MET A 160 6.05 6.71 2.43
C MET A 160 6.34 6.41 3.92
N LEU A 161 7.53 6.76 4.42
CA LEU A 161 7.87 6.62 5.84
C LEU A 161 6.99 7.51 6.71
N LEU A 162 6.77 8.77 6.30
CA LEU A 162 5.87 9.72 6.97
C LEU A 162 4.45 9.17 7.03
N GLN A 163 3.94 8.59 5.94
CA GLN A 163 2.65 7.90 5.93
C GLN A 163 2.62 6.78 6.97
N GLY A 164 3.62 5.89 6.96
CA GLY A 164 3.73 4.77 7.89
C GLY A 164 3.74 5.21 9.35
N VAL A 165 4.62 6.15 9.70
CA VAL A 165 4.77 6.67 11.07
C VAL A 165 3.49 7.38 11.52
N ARG A 166 2.94 8.28 10.71
CA ARG A 166 1.71 8.99 11.07
C ARG A 166 0.56 8.01 11.29
N ARG A 167 0.37 7.05 10.39
CA ARG A 167 -0.70 6.05 10.52
C ARG A 167 -0.48 5.13 11.73
N LEU A 168 0.78 4.80 12.06
CA LEU A 168 1.12 4.06 13.28
C LEU A 168 0.69 4.84 14.53
N LEU A 169 1.12 6.10 14.65
CA LEU A 169 0.79 6.96 15.79
C LEU A 169 -0.72 7.21 15.92
N GLU A 170 -1.41 7.47 14.80
CA GLU A 170 -2.87 7.60 14.77
C GLU A 170 -3.56 6.30 15.18
N SER A 171 -3.09 5.15 14.68
CA SER A 171 -3.69 3.85 15.01
C SER A 171 -3.53 3.53 16.48
N ASP A 172 -2.37 3.78 17.07
CA ASP A 172 -2.12 3.60 18.50
C ASP A 172 -3.00 4.54 19.33
N ALA A 173 -2.98 5.84 19.02
CA ALA A 173 -3.74 6.85 19.76
C ALA A 173 -5.26 6.69 19.64
N TYR A 174 -5.78 6.23 18.49
CA TYR A 174 -7.21 6.10 18.22
C TYR A 174 -7.74 4.67 18.37
N THR A 175 -6.90 3.71 18.78
CA THR A 175 -7.33 2.32 18.99
C THR A 175 -8.40 2.27 20.07
N SER A 176 -9.62 1.96 19.66
CA SER A 176 -10.72 1.67 20.56
C SER A 176 -10.50 0.29 21.19
N LYS A 177 -10.85 0.11 22.47
CA LYS A 177 -10.92 -1.21 23.16
C LYS A 177 -12.02 -2.14 22.62
N SER A 178 -12.38 -1.99 21.34
CA SER A 178 -13.50 -2.68 20.71
C SER A 178 -13.20 -4.17 20.56
N LYS A 179 -14.20 -5.02 20.83
CA LYS A 179 -14.18 -6.48 20.59
C LYS A 179 -14.30 -6.86 19.10
N SER A 180 -14.25 -5.86 18.20
CA SER A 180 -14.24 -6.00 16.76
C SER A 180 -13.13 -6.95 16.30
N ARG A 181 -13.43 -7.83 15.34
CA ARG A 181 -12.48 -8.77 14.73
C ARG A 181 -12.38 -8.52 13.22
N MET A 182 -11.26 -8.91 12.62
CA MET A 182 -10.99 -8.86 11.18
C MET A 182 -10.58 -10.25 10.70
N TRP A 183 -10.96 -10.63 9.48
CA TRP A 183 -10.58 -11.93 8.92
C TRP A 183 -9.07 -12.05 8.73
N PHE A 184 -8.49 -13.21 9.09
CA PHE A 184 -7.04 -13.43 9.11
C PHE A 184 -6.38 -13.24 7.75
N VAL A 185 -7.01 -13.67 6.66
CA VAL A 185 -6.46 -13.50 5.31
C VAL A 185 -6.38 -12.03 4.92
N HIS A 186 -7.37 -11.21 5.30
CA HIS A 186 -7.28 -9.75 5.09
C HIS A 186 -6.12 -9.14 5.88
N TRP A 187 -5.90 -9.62 7.11
CA TRP A 187 -4.76 -9.20 7.91
C TRP A 187 -3.43 -9.57 7.23
N LEU A 188 -3.26 -10.83 6.80
CA LEU A 188 -2.04 -11.26 6.12
C LEU A 188 -1.81 -10.50 4.81
N LEU A 189 -2.88 -10.26 4.04
CA LEU A 189 -2.83 -9.48 2.81
C LEU A 189 -2.38 -8.03 3.05
N GLY A 190 -2.83 -7.42 4.16
CA GLY A 190 -2.38 -6.10 4.58
C GLY A 190 -0.89 -6.05 4.90
N ILE A 191 -0.37 -7.05 5.62
CA ILE A 191 1.08 -7.19 5.90
C ILE A 191 1.87 -7.33 4.59
N ALA A 192 1.44 -8.24 3.71
CA ALA A 192 2.05 -8.46 2.41
C ALA A 192 2.05 -7.18 1.55
N PHE A 193 0.95 -6.42 1.55
CA PHE A 193 0.84 -5.15 0.84
C PHE A 193 1.90 -4.14 1.30
N TYR A 194 2.06 -3.91 2.61
CA TYR A 194 3.03 -2.91 3.10
C TYR A 194 4.48 -3.32 2.87
N LEU A 195 4.80 -4.63 2.93
CA LEU A 195 6.11 -5.14 2.52
C LEU A 195 6.35 -4.89 1.03
N ALA A 196 5.41 -5.31 0.18
CA ALA A 196 5.50 -5.15 -1.27
C ALA A 196 5.58 -3.68 -1.69
N MET A 197 4.85 -2.78 -1.04
CA MET A 197 4.81 -1.36 -1.39
C MET A 197 6.13 -0.67 -1.10
N ASN A 198 6.78 -1.04 0.01
CA ASN A 198 8.12 -0.56 0.32
C ASN A 198 9.16 -1.04 -0.68
N VAL A 199 9.04 -2.26 -1.21
CA VAL A 199 9.91 -2.76 -2.31
C VAL A 199 9.61 -2.03 -3.61
N SER A 200 8.34 -1.73 -3.89
CA SER A 200 7.87 -1.11 -5.15
C SER A 200 8.47 0.27 -5.40
N ILE A 201 8.90 0.98 -4.36
CA ILE A 201 9.61 2.26 -4.46
C ILE A 201 10.93 2.10 -5.23
N TRP A 202 11.62 0.97 -5.06
CA TRP A 202 13.00 0.78 -5.55
C TRP A 202 13.09 -0.03 -6.85
N ILE A 203 12.00 -0.68 -7.28
CA ILE A 203 12.08 -1.80 -8.22
C ILE A 203 12.10 -1.39 -9.71
N GLU A 204 11.68 -0.17 -10.06
CA GLU A 204 11.52 0.23 -11.47
C GLU A 204 12.76 0.86 -12.12
N GLY A 205 13.93 0.78 -11.49
CA GLY A 205 15.21 1.16 -12.08
C GLY A 205 15.64 2.60 -11.81
N ALA A 206 16.49 3.14 -12.70
CA ALA A 206 17.21 4.39 -12.48
C ALA A 206 16.31 5.64 -12.51
N HIS A 207 16.64 6.59 -11.63
CA HIS A 207 16.14 7.96 -11.63
C HIS A 207 17.34 8.88 -11.87
N GLN A 208 17.40 9.62 -12.97
CA GLN A 208 18.55 10.45 -13.34
C GLN A 208 18.58 11.82 -12.64
N GLY A 209 17.87 11.97 -11.53
CA GLY A 209 17.86 13.18 -10.72
C GLY A 209 16.46 13.73 -10.47
N PRO A 210 16.34 14.78 -9.65
CA PRO A 210 15.05 15.35 -9.30
C PRO A 210 14.38 16.02 -10.50
N ARG A 211 13.20 15.52 -10.90
CA ARG A 211 12.31 16.25 -11.81
C ARG A 211 11.66 17.41 -11.06
N HIS A 212 12.30 18.58 -11.10
CA HIS A 212 11.92 19.77 -10.33
C HIS A 212 10.42 20.10 -10.37
N TRP A 213 9.78 20.04 -11.54
CA TRP A 213 8.34 20.31 -11.68
C TRP A 213 7.47 19.30 -10.90
N SER A 214 7.85 18.02 -10.94
CA SER A 214 7.09 16.95 -10.30
C SER A 214 7.23 17.02 -8.79
N THR A 215 8.42 17.29 -8.27
CA THR A 215 8.65 17.46 -6.83
C THR A 215 7.95 18.70 -6.30
N THR A 216 7.99 19.82 -7.02
CA THR A 216 7.40 21.09 -6.59
C THR A 216 5.87 21.02 -6.52
N MET A 217 5.21 20.25 -7.39
CA MET A 217 3.74 20.13 -7.37
C MET A 217 3.24 18.93 -6.56
N LEU A 218 3.88 17.75 -6.71
CA LEU A 218 3.37 16.52 -6.11
C LEU A 218 3.68 16.41 -4.61
N VAL A 219 4.80 16.96 -4.12
CA VAL A 219 5.11 16.90 -2.69
C VAL A 219 4.07 17.68 -1.87
N PRO A 220 3.72 18.94 -2.20
CA PRO A 220 2.61 19.62 -1.54
C PRO A 220 1.27 18.89 -1.69
N ALA A 221 1.01 18.27 -2.84
CA ALA A 221 -0.23 17.50 -3.06
C ALA A 221 -0.32 16.26 -2.15
N VAL A 222 0.78 15.50 -2.00
CA VAL A 222 0.86 14.37 -1.07
C VAL A 222 0.70 14.83 0.39
N LEU A 223 1.38 15.89 0.79
CA LEU A 223 1.28 16.45 2.14
C LEU A 223 -0.14 16.95 2.43
N THR A 224 -0.79 17.61 1.47
CA THR A 224 -2.18 18.05 1.60
C THR A 224 -3.11 16.86 1.78
N ALA A 225 -2.93 15.79 0.99
CA ALA A 225 -3.72 14.57 1.14
C ALA A 225 -3.49 13.90 2.52
N HIS A 226 -2.26 13.92 3.04
CA HIS A 226 -1.96 13.47 4.41
C HIS A 226 -2.69 14.30 5.46
N VAL A 227 -2.64 15.63 5.36
CA VAL A 227 -3.30 16.54 6.30
C VAL A 227 -4.80 16.28 6.31
N PHE A 228 -5.45 16.25 5.15
CA PHE A 228 -6.89 15.97 5.08
C PHE A 228 -7.23 14.59 5.64
N GLN A 229 -6.47 13.56 5.30
CA GLN A 229 -6.69 12.24 5.86
C GLN A 229 -6.61 12.24 7.39
N HIS A 230 -5.56 12.87 7.94
CA HIS A 230 -5.38 13.01 9.38
C HIS A 230 -6.58 13.72 10.02
N SER A 231 -6.99 14.86 9.46
CA SER A 231 -8.16 15.62 9.93
C SER A 231 -9.43 14.78 9.95
N PHE A 232 -9.67 13.96 8.92
CA PHE A 232 -10.82 13.06 8.88
C PHE A 232 -10.75 11.94 9.92
N HIS A 233 -9.58 11.33 10.14
CA HIS A 233 -9.42 10.32 11.19
C HIS A 233 -9.63 10.93 12.59
N ALA A 234 -9.02 12.08 12.86
CA ALA A 234 -9.20 12.80 14.12
C ALA A 234 -10.67 13.16 14.35
N TYR A 235 -11.37 13.65 13.32
CA TYR A 235 -12.81 13.93 13.39
C TYR A 235 -13.64 12.67 13.70
N LEU A 236 -13.40 11.56 13.00
CA LEU A 236 -14.12 10.30 13.24
C LEU A 236 -13.84 9.72 14.64
N TYR A 237 -12.62 9.89 15.14
CA TYR A 237 -12.27 9.53 16.51
C TYR A 237 -13.04 10.37 17.52
N ARG A 238 -13.01 11.71 17.40
CA ARG A 238 -13.76 12.64 18.28
C ARG A 238 -15.25 12.35 18.26
N LEU A 239 -15.82 12.15 17.08
CA LEU A 239 -17.24 11.84 16.92
C LEU A 239 -17.63 10.56 17.67
N ARG A 240 -16.74 9.58 17.77
CA ARG A 240 -16.93 8.34 18.53
C ARG A 240 -16.71 8.52 20.03
N SER A 241 -15.73 9.34 20.45
CA SER A 241 -15.37 9.50 21.87
C SER A 241 -16.31 10.45 22.60
N GLU A 242 -16.75 11.52 21.95
CA GLU A 242 -17.59 12.57 22.57
C GLU A 242 -19.06 12.15 22.67
N LYS A 243 -19.54 11.35 21.72
CA LYS A 243 -20.94 10.93 21.67
C LYS A 243 -21.03 9.44 21.96
N LYS A 244 -21.80 9.04 22.98
CA LYS A 244 -22.04 7.62 23.30
C LYS A 244 -22.78 6.94 22.14
N GLY A 245 -22.04 6.23 21.29
CA GLY A 245 -22.57 5.46 20.16
C GLY A 245 -22.08 5.97 18.80
N TYR A 246 -22.31 5.16 17.76
CA TYR A 246 -21.97 5.59 16.41
C TYR A 246 -22.88 6.72 15.95
N GLN A 247 -22.29 7.69 15.27
CA GLN A 247 -23.02 8.78 14.62
C GLN A 247 -22.74 8.79 13.13
N LEU A 248 -23.68 9.37 12.38
CA LEU A 248 -23.50 9.63 10.96
C LEU A 248 -22.52 10.81 10.79
N PRO A 249 -21.35 10.62 10.18
CA PRO A 249 -20.33 11.66 10.10
C PRO A 249 -20.77 12.78 9.15
N SER A 250 -20.66 14.04 9.53
CA SER A 250 -20.93 15.20 8.67
C SER A 250 -19.76 16.19 8.75
N HIS A 251 -18.96 16.25 7.69
CA HIS A 251 -17.82 17.17 7.63
C HIS A 251 -18.18 18.42 6.81
N PRO A 252 -17.77 19.64 7.21
CA PRO A 252 -18.12 20.88 6.48
C PRO A 252 -17.69 20.88 5.00
N ILE A 253 -16.51 20.34 4.70
CA ILE A 253 -15.93 20.35 3.34
C ILE A 253 -16.51 19.23 2.45
N PHE A 254 -16.92 18.12 3.05
CA PHE A 254 -17.40 16.94 2.32
C PHE A 254 -18.65 16.38 2.97
N THR A 255 -19.69 17.22 3.02
CA THR A 255 -20.98 16.91 3.67
C THR A 255 -21.60 15.64 3.09
N ASN A 256 -21.40 15.40 1.79
CA ASN A 256 -22.00 14.28 1.08
C ASN A 256 -21.16 12.99 1.06
N LEU A 257 -19.95 12.95 1.64
CA LEU A 257 -19.09 11.76 1.63
C LEU A 257 -19.03 11.06 2.97
N LEU A 258 -19.17 9.72 2.95
CA LEU A 258 -19.07 8.89 4.14
C LEU A 258 -17.62 8.54 4.51
N CYS A 259 -16.77 8.30 3.52
CA CYS A 259 -15.40 7.86 3.72
C CYS A 259 -14.38 8.73 2.97
N PRO A 260 -14.33 10.06 3.21
CA PRO A 260 -13.41 10.95 2.48
C PRO A 260 -11.92 10.63 2.73
N HIS A 261 -11.59 10.08 3.91
CA HIS A 261 -10.24 9.63 4.25
C HIS A 261 -9.71 8.50 3.35
N TYR A 262 -10.59 7.67 2.79
CA TYR A 262 -10.21 6.63 1.83
C TYR A 262 -9.78 7.24 0.50
N THR A 263 -10.44 8.31 0.07
CA THR A 263 -10.06 9.05 -1.14
C THR A 263 -8.70 9.70 -0.97
N CYS A 264 -8.44 10.29 0.19
CA CYS A 264 -7.11 10.80 0.52
C CYS A 264 -6.04 9.70 0.45
N GLU A 265 -6.31 8.48 0.94
CA GLU A 265 -5.36 7.35 0.86
C GLU A 265 -5.06 7.01 -0.60
N VAL A 266 -6.09 6.88 -1.45
CA VAL A 266 -5.90 6.59 -2.88
C VAL A 266 -5.10 7.71 -3.57
N LEU A 267 -5.37 8.97 -3.24
CA LEU A 267 -4.62 10.10 -3.79
C LEU A 267 -3.15 10.10 -3.36
N ILE A 268 -2.84 9.76 -2.10
CA ILE A 268 -1.45 9.63 -1.63
C ILE A 268 -0.70 8.62 -2.51
N TYR A 269 -1.21 7.40 -2.67
CA TYR A 269 -0.56 6.39 -3.50
C TYR A 269 -0.52 6.77 -4.99
N THR A 270 -1.56 7.46 -5.49
CA THR A 270 -1.58 7.98 -6.86
C THR A 270 -0.44 8.98 -7.07
N PHE A 271 -0.32 10.00 -6.23
CA PHE A 271 0.74 11.00 -6.36
C PHE A 271 2.13 10.42 -6.12
N LEU A 272 2.29 9.47 -5.18
CA LEU A 272 3.53 8.73 -5.02
C LEU A 272 3.88 7.94 -6.29
N SER A 273 2.91 7.38 -7.02
CA SER A 273 3.19 6.68 -8.28
C SER A 273 3.72 7.60 -9.39
N PHE A 274 3.24 8.84 -9.46
CA PHE A 274 3.80 9.87 -10.34
C PHE A 274 5.18 10.32 -9.87
N LEU A 275 5.35 10.52 -8.56
CA LEU A 275 6.61 10.99 -7.99
C LEU A 275 7.72 9.91 -8.03
N ALA A 276 7.36 8.63 -8.03
CA ALA A 276 8.30 7.52 -8.15
C ALA A 276 8.63 7.14 -9.61
N ALA A 277 8.11 7.88 -10.58
CA ALA A 277 8.28 7.55 -11.99
C ALA A 277 9.77 7.46 -12.38
N PRO A 278 10.21 6.33 -12.97
CA PRO A 278 11.58 6.20 -13.46
C PRO A 278 11.79 7.05 -14.72
N ASP A 279 13.04 7.15 -15.18
CA ASP A 279 13.41 7.92 -16.36
C ASP A 279 12.61 7.52 -17.60
N GLY A 280 12.20 8.52 -18.39
CA GLY A 280 11.41 8.32 -19.61
C GLY A 280 9.95 7.89 -19.39
N ARG A 281 9.49 7.72 -18.15
CA ARG A 281 8.10 7.33 -17.83
C ARG A 281 7.40 8.38 -16.98
N TRP A 282 6.07 8.43 -17.10
CA TRP A 282 5.22 9.37 -16.36
C TRP A 282 4.82 8.87 -14.96
N VAL A 283 4.81 7.55 -14.77
CA VAL A 283 4.41 6.88 -13.53
C VAL A 283 5.26 5.63 -13.28
N SER A 284 5.45 5.28 -12.01
CA SER A 284 5.88 3.95 -11.58
C SER A 284 4.70 2.99 -11.69
N TRP A 285 4.72 2.11 -12.68
CA TRP A 285 3.58 1.24 -12.97
C TRP A 285 3.34 0.19 -11.89
N THR A 286 4.38 -0.19 -11.15
CA THR A 286 4.29 -1.06 -9.98
C THR A 286 3.54 -0.36 -8.86
N MET A 287 3.84 0.91 -8.58
CA MET A 287 3.07 1.69 -7.62
C MET A 287 1.65 1.96 -8.11
N VAL A 288 1.43 2.17 -9.41
CA VAL A 288 0.06 2.27 -9.98
C VAL A 288 -0.74 1.00 -9.71
N CYS A 289 -0.16 -0.20 -9.91
CA CYS A 289 -0.83 -1.45 -9.57
C CYS A 289 -1.16 -1.53 -8.07
N GLY A 290 -0.23 -1.09 -7.21
CA GLY A 290 -0.49 -0.96 -5.77
C GLY A 290 -1.62 0.03 -5.45
N THR A 291 -1.71 1.16 -6.16
CA THR A 291 -2.80 2.13 -6.05
C THR A 291 -4.15 1.51 -6.45
N ILE A 292 -4.18 0.71 -7.52
CA ILE A 292 -5.40 -0.03 -7.94
C ILE A 292 -5.86 -0.98 -6.82
N PHE A 293 -4.92 -1.66 -6.16
CA PHE A 293 -5.23 -2.49 -5.01
C PHE A 293 -5.81 -1.68 -3.84
N VAL A 294 -5.19 -0.56 -3.48
CA VAL A 294 -5.70 0.32 -2.43
C VAL A 294 -7.10 0.82 -2.76
N ALA A 295 -7.33 1.29 -3.99
CA ALA A 295 -8.63 1.76 -4.46
C ALA A 295 -9.70 0.66 -4.42
N SER A 296 -9.36 -0.56 -4.84
CA SER A 296 -10.27 -1.71 -4.83
C SER A 296 -10.64 -2.12 -3.40
N ASN A 297 -9.64 -2.26 -2.52
CA ASN A 297 -9.83 -2.64 -1.12
C ASN A 297 -10.65 -1.59 -0.35
N LEU A 298 -10.31 -0.31 -0.51
CA LEU A 298 -11.04 0.77 0.13
C LEU A 298 -12.42 1.01 -0.48
N GLY A 299 -12.59 0.79 -1.78
CA GLY A 299 -13.88 0.90 -2.46
C GLY A 299 -14.88 -0.14 -1.96
N VAL A 300 -14.45 -1.40 -1.86
CA VAL A 300 -15.25 -2.49 -1.28
C VAL A 300 -15.57 -2.20 0.19
N THR A 301 -14.60 -1.67 0.93
CA THR A 301 -14.82 -1.23 2.31
C THR A 301 -15.83 -0.09 2.39
N ALA A 302 -15.73 0.93 1.53
CA ALA A 302 -16.65 2.08 1.50
C ALA A 302 -18.08 1.64 1.15
N TRP A 303 -18.23 0.67 0.25
CA TRP A 303 -19.51 0.05 -0.08
C TRP A 303 -20.19 -0.50 1.17
N GLY A 304 -19.54 -1.43 1.87
CA GLY A 304 -20.10 -2.04 3.07
C GLY A 304 -20.32 -1.03 4.20
N THR A 305 -19.52 0.04 4.26
CA THR A 305 -19.71 1.12 5.24
C THR A 305 -21.02 1.86 4.98
N LYS A 306 -21.35 2.17 3.71
CA LYS A 306 -22.61 2.82 3.36
C LYS A 306 -23.82 1.93 3.68
N GLU A 307 -23.76 0.65 3.35
CA GLU A 307 -24.83 -0.31 3.68
C GLU A 307 -25.07 -0.35 5.19
N TRP A 308 -24.01 -0.50 5.98
CA TRP A 308 -24.10 -0.51 7.43
C TRP A 308 -24.67 0.80 8.02
N TYR A 309 -24.26 1.95 7.48
CA TYR A 309 -24.85 3.24 7.88
C TYR A 309 -26.34 3.31 7.54
N ALA A 310 -26.75 2.82 6.37
CA ALA A 310 -28.14 2.85 5.94
C ALA A 310 -29.03 1.90 6.78
N GLU A 311 -28.53 0.73 7.15
CA GLU A 311 -29.21 -0.18 8.07
C GLU A 311 -29.38 0.43 9.47
N LYS A 312 -28.34 1.13 9.96
CA LYS A 312 -28.33 1.67 11.32
C LYS A 312 -29.11 2.98 11.47
N PHE A 313 -29.06 3.87 10.49
CA PHE A 313 -29.63 5.22 10.58
C PHE A 313 -30.82 5.45 9.63
N GLY A 314 -31.15 4.47 8.78
CA GLY A 314 -32.23 4.55 7.80
C GLY A 314 -31.75 4.99 6.42
N GLN A 315 -32.42 4.48 5.38
CA GLN A 315 -32.12 4.79 3.98
C GLN A 315 -32.33 6.27 3.64
N ASP A 316 -33.33 6.93 4.24
CA ASP A 316 -33.65 8.33 3.94
C ASP A 316 -32.47 9.28 4.25
N LYS A 317 -31.72 8.98 5.32
CA LYS A 317 -30.59 9.80 5.77
C LYS A 317 -29.28 9.50 5.04
N VAL A 318 -29.13 8.31 4.47
CA VAL A 318 -27.84 7.80 3.96
C VAL A 318 -27.85 7.57 2.45
N GLY A 319 -29.02 7.34 1.84
CA GLY A 319 -29.17 6.95 0.44
C GLY A 319 -28.52 7.92 -0.54
N HIS A 320 -28.74 9.23 -0.33
CA HIS A 320 -28.18 10.30 -1.17
C HIS A 320 -26.66 10.51 -0.99
N ARG A 321 -26.08 9.99 0.11
CA ARG A 321 -24.67 10.18 0.44
C ARG A 321 -23.76 9.30 -0.41
N LYS A 322 -22.65 9.86 -0.85
CA LYS A 322 -21.61 9.17 -1.62
C LYS A 322 -20.65 8.43 -0.68
N ARG A 323 -20.06 7.35 -1.17
CA ARG A 323 -19.18 6.44 -0.46
C ARG A 323 -17.81 7.07 -0.26
N MET A 324 -17.07 7.28 -1.35
CA MET A 324 -15.71 7.85 -1.26
C MET A 324 -15.36 8.79 -2.42
N VAL A 325 -15.82 8.55 -3.65
CA VAL A 325 -15.48 9.40 -4.80
C VAL A 325 -16.38 10.64 -4.80
N PRO A 326 -15.84 11.86 -4.65
CA PRO A 326 -16.64 13.07 -4.61
C PRO A 326 -17.51 13.18 -5.86
N TRP A 327 -18.80 13.53 -5.67
CA TRP A 327 -19.80 13.74 -6.72
C TRP A 327 -20.20 12.50 -7.55
N ILE A 328 -19.35 11.48 -7.62
CA ILE A 328 -19.56 10.28 -8.44
C ILE A 328 -20.18 9.17 -7.58
N TRP A 329 -19.43 8.63 -6.61
CA TRP A 329 -19.72 7.33 -6.00
C TRP A 329 -19.44 7.24 -4.50
#